data_AF-N8VMW2-F1
#
_entry.id   AF-N8VMW2-F1
#
_cell.length_a   1.000
_cell.length_b   1.000
_cell.length_c   1.000
_cell.angle_alpha   90.00
_cell.angle_beta   90.00
_cell.angle_gamma   90.00
#
_symmetry.space_group_name_H-M   'P 1'
#
loop_
_entity.id
_entity.type
_entity.pdbx_description
1 polymer ?
#
loop_
_entity_poly.entity_id
_entity_poly.type
_entity_poly.pdbx_seq_one_letter_code
_entity_poly.pdbx_strand_id
1 'polypeptide(L)' 'MTELKNRGVQDILVACLAKQRFSGLKGFPDAIASVYPHTDIQLCIVHVVRNSLRFVSWKDYKVVTAGLKAIYQASTEENA' A
#
# COMPACT_ATOMS: atom_id res chain seq x y z
N MET A 1 6.10 -15.48 -4.64
CA MET A 1 7.10 -15.23 -3.58
C MET A 1 8.27 -16.19 -3.67
N THR A 2 8.03 -17.48 -3.91
CA THR A 2 9.08 -18.48 -4.14
C THR A 2 10.03 -18.13 -5.28
N GLU A 3 9.55 -17.56 -6.38
CA GLU A 3 10.41 -17.15 -7.50
C GLU A 3 11.41 -16.05 -7.11
N LEU A 4 11.01 -15.05 -6.32
CA LEU A 4 11.93 -14.04 -5.77
C LEU A 4 12.99 -14.67 -4.86
N LYS A 5 12.59 -15.63 -4.01
CA LYS A 5 13.52 -16.37 -3.14
C LYS A 5 14.50 -17.20 -3.96
N ASN A 6 14.02 -17.88 -5.00
CA ASN A 6 14.85 -18.67 -5.93
C ASN A 6 15.83 -17.80 -6.72
N ARG A 7 15.50 -16.51 -6.93
CA ARG A 7 16.38 -15.51 -7.54
C ARG A 7 17.37 -14.88 -6.55
N GLY A 8 17.38 -15.33 -5.30
CA GLY A 8 18.35 -14.93 -4.28
C GLY A 8 17.91 -13.79 -3.37
N VAL A 9 16.66 -13.33 -3.45
CA VAL A 9 16.14 -12.37 -2.47
C VAL A 9 16.11 -13.03 -1.09
N GLN A 10 16.89 -12.48 -0.17
CA GLN A 10 17.04 -13.03 1.18
C GLN A 10 15.91 -12.59 2.10
N ASP A 11 15.56 -11.30 2.04
CA ASP A 11 14.58 -10.72 2.94
C ASP A 11 13.85 -9.54 2.30
N ILE A 12 12.65 -9.28 2.79
CA ILE A 12 11.80 -8.16 2.41
C ILE A 12 11.33 -7.50 3.70
N LEU A 13 11.81 -6.29 3.98
CA LEU A 13 11.44 -5.60 5.21
C LEU A 13 10.00 -5.05 5.15
N VAL A 14 9.60 -4.51 4.00
CA VAL A 14 8.28 -3.89 3.81
C VAL A 14 7.68 -4.30 2.48
N ALA A 15 6.43 -4.75 2.51
CA ALA A 15 5.63 -5.06 1.31
C ALA A 15 4.37 -4.18 1.26
N CYS A 16 4.30 -3.30 0.27
CA CYS A 16 3.16 -2.43 0.04
C CYS A 16 2.15 -3.06 -0.93
N LEU A 17 0.95 -3.38 -0.46
CA LEU A 17 -0.09 -4.05 -1.23
C LEU A 17 -1.33 -3.17 -1.46
N ALA A 18 -2.02 -3.37 -2.58
CA ALA A 18 -3.33 -2.75 -2.78
C ALA A 18 -4.40 -3.43 -1.91
N LYS A 19 -5.37 -2.66 -1.41
CA LYS A 19 -6.41 -3.15 -0.49
C LYS A 19 -7.16 -4.35 -1.08
N GLN A 20 -7.33 -5.39 -0.26
CA GLN A 20 -8.11 -6.59 -0.55
C GLN A 20 -9.61 -6.25 -0.75
N ARG A 21 -10.01 -5.82 -1.94
CA ARG A 21 -11.44 -5.69 -2.27
C ARG A 21 -11.90 -6.37 -3.54
N PHE A 22 -11.00 -6.83 -4.41
CA PHE A 22 -11.38 -7.58 -5.61
C PHE A 22 -10.44 -8.76 -5.84
N SER A 23 -10.98 -9.97 -5.58
CA SER A 23 -10.70 -11.32 -6.12
C SER A 23 -9.29 -11.82 -6.52
N GLY A 24 -8.21 -11.04 -6.50
CA GLY A 24 -6.87 -11.48 -6.96
C GLY A 24 -5.78 -11.57 -5.88
N LEU A 25 -5.99 -10.99 -4.70
CA LEU A 25 -4.97 -10.87 -3.63
C LEU A 25 -5.39 -11.53 -2.30
N LYS A 26 -6.48 -12.31 -2.31
CA LYS A 26 -6.89 -13.09 -1.14
C LYS A 26 -5.83 -14.16 -0.87
N GLY A 27 -5.23 -14.15 0.33
CA GLY A 27 -4.12 -15.03 0.68
C GLY A 27 -2.73 -14.53 0.25
N PHE A 28 -2.62 -13.36 -0.38
CA PHE A 28 -1.30 -12.80 -0.73
C PHE A 28 -0.49 -12.39 0.52
N PRO A 29 -1.09 -11.79 1.56
CA PRO A 29 -0.38 -11.58 2.83
C PRO A 29 0.13 -12.89 3.44
N ASP A 30 -0.70 -13.93 3.44
CA ASP A 30 -0.34 -15.25 3.97
C ASP A 30 0.80 -15.90 3.16
N ALA A 31 0.80 -15.71 1.83
CA ALA A 31 1.85 -16.19 0.94
C ALA A 31 3.19 -15.43 1.09
N ILE A 32 3.15 -14.16 1.51
CA ILE A 32 4.36 -13.42 1.87
C ILE A 32 4.88 -13.91 3.22
N ALA A 33 4.00 -13.99 4.21
CA ALA A 33 4.36 -14.44 5.57
C ALA A 33 4.94 -15.86 5.59
N SER A 34 4.53 -16.74 4.67
CA SER A 34 5.10 -18.10 4.56
C SER A 34 6.52 -18.16 3.98
N VAL A 35 6.94 -17.15 3.20
CA VAL A 35 8.26 -17.11 2.56
C VAL A 35 9.22 -16.15 3.26
N TYR A 36 8.69 -15.01 3.74
CA TYR A 36 9.39 -13.90 4.39
C TYR A 36 8.61 -13.47 5.66
N PRO A 37 8.72 -14.23 6.76
CA PRO A 37 7.87 -14.04 7.95
C PRO A 37 8.13 -12.72 8.70
N HIS A 38 9.25 -12.06 8.44
CA HIS A 38 9.62 -10.78 9.06
C HIS A 38 9.20 -9.56 8.22
N THR A 39 8.45 -9.76 7.13
CA THR A 39 7.98 -8.67 6.29
C THR A 39 6.84 -7.90 6.94
N ASP A 40 6.99 -6.58 7.06
CA ASP A 40 5.87 -5.70 7.42
C ASP A 40 4.98 -5.45 6.20
N ILE A 41 3.73 -5.88 6.30
CA ILE A 41 2.76 -5.74 5.22
C ILE A 41 1.96 -4.44 5.43
N GLN A 42 2.06 -3.53 4.47
CA GLN A 42 1.41 -2.23 4.52
C GLN A 42 0.47 -2.01 3.32
N LEU A 43 -0.50 -1.12 3.48
CA LEU A 43 -1.32 -0.67 2.35
C LEU A 43 -0.53 0.35 1.52
N CYS A 44 -0.47 0.13 0.21
CA CYS A 44 0.21 1.04 -0.70
C CYS A 44 -0.56 2.36 -0.82
N ILE A 45 -0.01 3.43 -0.25
CA ILE A 45 -0.62 4.76 -0.25
C ILE A 45 -0.91 5.28 -1.67
N VAL A 46 -0.04 4.99 -2.64
CA VAL A 46 -0.26 5.40 -4.04
C VAL A 46 -1.56 4.81 -4.59
N HIS A 47 -1.83 3.53 -4.29
CA HIS A 47 -3.07 2.89 -4.71
C HIS A 47 -4.28 3.45 -3.96
N VAL A 48 -4.14 3.75 -2.66
CA VAL A 48 -5.20 4.36 -1.86
C VAL A 48 -5.56 5.74 -2.41
N VAL A 49 -4.58 6.62 -2.61
CA VAL A 49 -4.77 7.97 -3.16
C VAL A 49 -5.40 7.92 -4.55
N ARG A 50 -4.86 7.10 -5.47
CA ARG A 50 -5.42 6.95 -6.82
C ARG A 50 -6.88 6.46 -6.79
N ASN A 51 -7.19 5.50 -5.93
CA ASN A 51 -8.54 4.99 -5.79
C ASN A 51 -9.50 6.05 -5.21
N SER A 52 -9.07 6.83 -4.23
CA SER A 52 -9.86 7.92 -3.65
C SER A 52 -10.15 9.03 -4.66
N LEU A 53 -9.16 9.41 -5.48
CA LEU A 53 -9.30 10.47 -6.47
C LEU A 53 -10.26 10.12 -7.61
N ARG A 54 -10.62 8.84 -7.80
CA ARG A 54 -11.61 8.42 -8.82
C ARG A 54 -12.99 9.02 -8.59
N PHE A 55 -13.31 9.41 -7.36
CA PHE A 55 -14.59 10.01 -6.98
C PHE A 55 -14.56 11.54 -6.92
N VAL A 56 -13.43 12.15 -7.25
CA VAL A 56 -13.20 13.60 -7.10
C VAL A 56 -13.34 14.27 -8.46
N SER A 57 -14.11 15.36 -8.49
CA SER A 57 -14.25 16.17 -9.71
C SER A 57 -12.93 16.86 -10.07
N TRP A 58 -12.73 17.19 -11.35
CA TRP A 58 -11.52 17.93 -11.76
C TRP A 58 -11.38 19.29 -11.07
N LYS A 59 -12.51 19.93 -10.73
CA LYS A 59 -12.54 21.23 -10.03
C LYS A 59 -11.91 21.12 -8.63
N ASP A 60 -12.20 20.02 -7.93
CA ASP A 60 -11.77 19.81 -6.55
C ASP A 60 -10.43 19.04 -6.46
N TYR A 61 -9.94 18.50 -7.58
CA TYR A 61 -8.75 17.65 -7.63
C TYR A 61 -7.54 18.26 -6.92
N LYS A 62 -7.23 19.54 -7.18
CA LYS A 62 -6.09 20.22 -6.57
C LYS A 62 -6.25 20.39 -5.06
N VAL A 63 -7.44 20.74 -4.59
CA VAL A 63 -7.70 20.95 -3.16
C VAL A 63 -7.66 19.62 -2.42
N VAL A 64 -8.30 18.58 -2.97
CA VAL A 64 -8.32 17.25 -2.36
C VAL A 64 -6.93 16.62 -2.36
N THR A 65 -6.15 16.73 -3.43
CA THR A 65 -4.78 16.20 -3.44
C THR A 65 -3.85 16.91 -2.45
N ALA A 66 -4.01 18.22 -2.26
CA ALA A 66 -3.27 18.95 -1.22
C ALA A 66 -3.63 18.47 0.19
N GLY A 67 -4.93 18.25 0.46
CA GLY A 67 -5.39 17.68 1.74
C GLY A 67 -4.86 16.27 1.97
N LEU A 68 -4.97 15.38 0.97
CA LEU A 68 -4.42 14.02 1.06
C LEU A 68 -2.90 14.02 1.27
N LYS A 69 -2.19 15.01 0.72
CA LYS A 69 -0.75 15.18 0.94
C LYS A 69 -0.39 15.55 2.36
N ALA A 70 -1.19 16.39 3.02
CA ALA A 70 -0.96 16.73 4.42
C ALA A 70 -1.02 15.50 5.33
N ILE A 71 -1.98 14.59 5.10
CA ILE A 71 -2.18 13.37 5.90
C ILE A 71 -0.89 12.52 5.94
N TYR A 72 -0.33 12.18 4.77
CA TYR A 72 0.86 11.31 4.75
C TYR A 72 2.19 12.03 4.98
N GLN A 73 2.16 13.36 5.12
CA GLN A 73 3.31 14.16 5.53
C GLN A 73 3.29 14.50 7.02
N ALA A 74 2.26 14.09 7.76
CA ALA A 74 2.20 14.27 9.19
C ALA A 74 3.38 13.58 9.89
N SER A 75 3.89 14.21 10.96
CA SER A 75 5.05 13.72 11.70
C SER A 75 4.74 12.54 12.63
N THR A 76 3.46 12.34 12.98
CA THR A 76 2.97 11.21 13.78
C THR A 76 1.63 10.75 13.24
N GLU A 77 1.21 9.55 13.62
CA GLU A 77 -0.08 8.97 13.22
C GLU A 77 -1.26 9.80 13.74
N GLU A 78 -1.18 10.34 14.96
CA GLU A 78 -2.25 11.14 15.58
C GLU A 78 -2.46 12.50 14.91
N ASN A 79 -1.43 13.01 14.22
CA ASN A 79 -1.46 14.30 13.54
C ASN A 79 -1.87 14.18 12.06
N ALA A 80 -2.12 12.96 11.57
CA ALA A 80 -2.55 12.66 10.21
C ALA A 80 -4.07 12.72 10.05
#